data_AF-A0A7U7W322-F1
#
_entry.id   AF-A0A7U7W322-F1
#
_cell.length_a   1.000
_cell.length_b   1.000
_cell.length_c   1.000
_cell.angle_alpha   90.00
_cell.angle_beta   90.00
_cell.angle_gamma   90.00
#
_symmetry.space_group_name_H-M   'P 1'
#
loop_
_entity.id
_entity.type
_entity.pdbx_description
1 polymer ?
#
loop_
_entity_poly.entity_id
_entity_poly.type
_entity_poly.pdbx_seq_one_letter_code
_entity_poly.pdbx_strand_id
1 'polypeptide(L)'
;MKRLAICLYGHCRTFELTYQNFFKFVVDENKLDGYEVDIFFHTWDLYHDSFGSWHKHNSFFNKIPLDETEKQKLYNIYKPKSFLIEHLLEGEHGCNVSLDKVNAIREKYSKENKIHYEYILYTRMDVMFLYSFKINLFLQSYNHVELQNITPKDNEKFLFVANNAFTRFKILDPRYPNEGDLLWFSNFSSKRPHLENDCNIVFIDYRIHNHCYISRANILSEENIWRRIDEQQKHIEYCNTLLRKKDLLLSFQTKYGTAKTRIQNQLSYKLGQAMILNSKSILGYLIMPMALLSIMISHKQEQKNYQEKIKKDPSLKLPPLEDYPDYQEALKLKNHLSYKLGQALIQANKTWYGGGISNCYLKLGS
;
A
#
# COMPACT_ATOMS: atom_id res chain seq x y z
N MET A 1 -4.83 -0.01 27.81
CA MET A 1 -5.08 0.76 26.58
C MET A 1 -3.72 1.22 26.07
N LYS A 2 -3.43 1.05 24.78
CA LYS A 2 -2.13 1.45 24.22
C LYS A 2 -2.01 2.97 24.26
N ARG A 3 -0.86 3.50 24.68
CA ARG A 3 -0.63 4.95 24.76
C ARG A 3 0.53 5.37 23.88
N LEU A 4 0.30 6.44 23.12
CA LEU A 4 1.27 7.06 22.23
C LEU A 4 1.55 8.49 22.71
N ALA A 5 2.83 8.80 22.95
CA ALA A 5 3.26 10.18 23.13
C ALA A 5 3.72 10.76 21.79
N ILE A 6 3.20 11.91 21.39
CA ILE A 6 3.72 12.66 20.24
C ILE A 6 4.50 13.85 20.77
N CYS A 7 5.80 13.88 20.50
CA CYS A 7 6.73 14.94 20.88
C CYS A 7 7.00 15.85 19.67
N LEU A 8 6.47 17.07 19.73
CA LEU A 8 6.76 18.11 18.76
C LEU A 8 7.95 18.95 19.24
N TYR A 9 8.96 19.09 18.40
CA TYR A 9 10.17 19.85 18.74
C TYR A 9 10.56 20.82 17.62
N GLY A 10 11.57 21.63 17.90
CA GLY A 10 12.06 22.68 17.01
C GLY A 10 11.25 23.97 17.13
N HIS A 11 11.21 24.76 16.05
CA HIS A 11 10.38 25.97 16.01
C HIS A 11 9.01 25.65 15.42
N CYS A 12 7.99 26.39 15.84
CA CYS A 12 6.62 26.38 15.32
C CYS A 12 6.48 27.09 13.96
N ARG A 13 7.45 26.95 13.04
CA ARG A 13 7.34 27.55 11.70
C ARG A 13 6.12 26.99 10.98
N THR A 14 5.39 27.83 10.24
CA THR A 14 4.27 27.42 9.37
C THR A 14 3.23 26.48 10.00
N PHE A 15 3.14 26.44 11.34
CA PHE A 15 2.27 25.49 12.04
C PHE A 15 0.80 25.64 11.64
N GLU A 16 0.39 26.88 11.30
CA GLU A 16 -0.94 27.21 10.82
C GLU A 16 -1.29 26.54 9.50
N LEU A 17 -0.29 26.26 8.67
CA LEU A 17 -0.48 25.58 7.38
C LEU A 17 -0.53 24.06 7.55
N THR A 18 0.13 23.52 8.57
CA THR A 18 0.40 22.08 8.70
C THR A 18 -0.50 21.38 9.72
N TYR A 19 -1.02 22.09 10.74
CA TYR A 19 -1.66 21.44 11.89
C TYR A 19 -2.86 20.58 11.51
N GLN A 20 -3.70 21.02 10.57
CA GLN A 20 -4.88 20.26 10.15
C GLN A 20 -4.49 18.90 9.57
N ASN A 21 -3.43 18.88 8.77
CA ASN A 21 -2.90 17.66 8.18
C ASN A 21 -2.18 16.78 9.22
N PHE A 22 -1.48 17.38 10.18
CA PHE A 22 -0.93 16.64 11.31
C PHE A 22 -2.03 15.91 12.11
N PHE A 23 -3.12 16.60 12.44
CA PHE A 23 -4.24 15.95 13.14
C PHE A 23 -4.89 14.86 12.30
N LYS A 24 -5.26 15.19 11.06
CA LYS A 24 -5.91 14.27 10.13
C LYS A 24 -5.10 13.01 9.85
N PHE A 25 -3.81 13.15 9.55
CA PHE A 25 -3.00 12.05 9.03
C PHE A 25 -2.14 11.36 10.09
N VAL A 26 -1.99 11.93 11.28
CA VAL A 26 -1.16 11.36 12.35
C VAL A 26 -1.99 11.08 13.59
N VAL A 27 -2.59 12.12 14.18
CA VAL A 27 -3.27 11.99 15.48
C VAL A 27 -4.51 11.10 15.36
N ASP A 28 -5.40 11.42 14.42
CA ASP A 28 -6.68 10.74 14.29
C ASP A 28 -6.50 9.31 13.75
N GLU A 29 -5.57 9.12 12.82
CA GLU A 29 -5.23 7.80 12.28
C GLU A 29 -4.69 6.83 13.35
N ASN A 30 -3.84 7.30 14.27
CA ASN A 30 -3.35 6.45 15.37
C ASN A 30 -4.42 6.24 16.46
N LYS A 31 -5.33 7.20 16.67
CA LYS A 31 -6.51 6.99 17.55
C LYS A 31 -7.45 5.93 16.99
N LEU A 32 -7.71 5.95 15.69
CA LEU A 32 -8.50 4.92 15.00
C LEU A 32 -7.87 3.52 15.15
N ASP A 33 -6.55 3.45 15.22
CA ASP A 33 -5.78 2.24 15.48
C ASP A 33 -5.72 1.84 16.97
N GLY A 34 -6.48 2.53 17.84
CA GLY A 34 -6.69 2.17 19.24
C GLY A 34 -5.71 2.80 20.25
N TYR A 35 -4.87 3.74 19.82
CA TYR A 35 -4.00 4.49 20.74
C TYR A 35 -4.77 5.62 21.44
N GLU A 36 -4.55 5.75 22.75
CA GLU A 36 -4.76 7.01 23.45
C GLU A 36 -3.52 7.90 23.20
N VAL A 37 -3.74 9.05 22.55
CA VAL A 37 -2.66 9.92 22.05
C VAL A 37 -2.54 11.16 22.92
N ASP A 38 -1.35 11.36 23.50
CA ASP A 38 -0.96 12.55 24.25
C ASP A 38 0.08 13.36 23.47
N ILE A 39 -0.12 14.67 23.36
CA ILE A 39 0.78 15.58 22.65
C ILE A 39 1.62 16.36 23.67
N PHE A 40 2.92 16.46 23.39
CA PHE A 40 3.89 17.26 24.13
C PHE A 40 4.63 18.14 23.15
N PHE A 41 5.01 19.34 23.56
CA PHE A 41 5.88 20.14 22.72
C PHE A 41 6.87 21.01 23.46
N HIS A 42 8.02 21.20 22.82
CA HIS A 42 8.95 22.26 23.15
C HIS A 42 9.15 23.14 21.91
N THR A 43 9.02 24.44 22.06
CA THR A 43 9.31 25.42 21.00
C THR A 43 10.01 26.65 21.56
N TRP A 44 10.48 27.50 20.67
CA TRP A 44 11.12 28.75 20.98
C TRP A 44 10.11 29.89 20.97
N ASP A 45 10.41 30.94 21.73
CA ASP A 45 9.66 32.21 21.76
C ASP A 45 9.79 33.04 20.48
N LEU A 46 10.59 32.59 19.51
CA LEU A 46 10.70 33.14 18.16
C LEU A 46 10.24 32.09 17.11
N TYR A 47 9.50 32.54 16.09
CA TYR A 47 9.10 31.67 14.97
C TYR A 47 10.31 31.09 14.24
N HIS A 48 11.40 31.84 14.16
CA HIS A 48 12.66 31.38 13.61
C HIS A 48 13.80 32.19 14.23
N ASP A 49 14.80 31.48 14.75
CA ASP A 49 16.12 32.04 14.98
C ASP A 49 17.18 31.11 14.37
N SER A 50 18.28 31.69 13.88
CA SER A 50 19.30 30.99 13.08
C SER A 50 20.72 31.27 13.55
N PHE A 51 20.98 31.08 14.84
CA PHE A 51 22.36 30.90 15.26
C PHE A 51 22.89 29.57 14.70
N GLY A 52 23.79 29.64 13.71
CA GLY A 52 24.51 28.48 13.16
C GLY A 52 23.78 27.58 12.14
N SER A 53 22.53 27.84 11.77
CA SER A 53 21.81 27.05 10.76
C SER A 53 22.30 27.32 9.33
N TRP A 54 22.43 26.29 8.48
CA TRP A 54 22.79 26.44 7.05
C TRP A 54 21.74 27.18 6.20
N HIS A 55 20.63 27.62 6.79
CA HIS A 55 19.54 28.36 6.15
C HIS A 55 19.48 29.86 6.52
N LYS A 56 20.58 30.47 6.99
CA LYS A 56 20.68 31.86 7.48
C LYS A 56 20.03 32.96 6.61
N HIS A 57 19.80 32.73 5.32
CA HIS A 57 19.35 33.77 4.39
C HIS A 57 17.88 33.65 3.91
N ASN A 58 17.13 32.62 4.33
CA ASN A 58 15.90 32.22 3.61
C ASN A 58 14.66 31.98 4.50
N SER A 59 14.35 32.90 5.43
CA SER A 59 13.17 32.74 6.28
C SER A 59 12.42 34.08 6.46
N PHE A 60 11.21 34.18 5.89
CA PHE A 60 10.26 35.27 6.15
C PHE A 60 9.97 35.50 7.65
N PHE A 61 10.18 34.50 8.51
CA PHE A 61 9.86 34.52 9.93
C PHE A 61 11.05 34.87 10.85
N ASN A 62 12.15 35.39 10.30
CA ASN A 62 13.37 35.60 11.08
C ASN A 62 13.14 36.63 12.20
N LYS A 63 13.39 36.23 13.46
CA LYS A 63 13.26 37.07 14.66
C LYS A 63 11.85 37.63 14.93
N ILE A 64 10.79 37.00 14.42
CA ILE A 64 9.42 37.36 14.79
C ILE A 64 9.10 36.70 16.14
N PRO A 65 8.78 37.48 17.20
CA PRO A 65 8.37 36.93 18.48
C PRO A 65 7.02 36.23 18.40
N LEU A 66 6.86 35.17 19.18
CA LEU A 66 5.56 34.62 19.52
C LEU A 66 4.96 35.47 20.62
N ASP A 67 3.98 36.29 20.26
CA ASP A 67 3.17 36.98 21.25
C ASP A 67 2.26 36.02 22.04
N GLU A 68 1.60 36.52 23.08
CA GLU A 68 0.71 35.72 23.92
C GLU A 68 -0.49 35.17 23.14
N THR A 69 -0.95 35.86 22.10
CA THR A 69 -2.06 35.40 21.24
C THR A 69 -1.64 34.14 20.48
N GLU A 70 -0.44 34.13 19.92
CA GLU A 70 0.11 33.02 19.17
C GLU A 70 0.45 31.83 20.09
N LYS A 71 0.97 32.09 21.29
CA LYS A 71 1.14 31.05 22.31
C LYS A 71 -0.20 30.40 22.68
N GLN A 72 -1.24 31.21 22.88
CA GLN A 72 -2.59 30.71 23.18
C GLN A 72 -3.16 29.90 22.00
N LYS A 73 -2.90 30.32 20.77
CA LYS A 73 -3.30 29.61 19.55
C LYS A 73 -2.65 28.23 19.47
N LEU A 74 -1.35 28.12 19.74
CA LEU A 74 -0.64 26.84 19.83
C LEU A 74 -1.27 25.92 20.87
N TYR A 75 -1.56 26.44 22.07
CA TYR A 75 -2.23 25.66 23.11
C TYR A 75 -3.61 25.17 22.67
N ASN A 76 -4.43 26.05 22.07
CA ASN A 76 -5.78 25.72 21.64
C ASN A 76 -5.81 24.66 20.52
N ILE A 77 -4.85 24.72 19.59
CA ILE A 77 -4.73 23.79 18.48
C ILE A 77 -4.21 22.44 18.96
N TYR A 78 -3.04 22.41 19.61
CA TYR A 78 -2.35 21.16 19.94
C TYR A 78 -2.85 20.50 21.22
N LYS A 79 -3.48 21.26 22.12
CA LYS A 79 -3.99 20.79 23.42
C LYS A 79 -2.98 19.89 24.16
N PRO A 80 -1.73 20.35 24.35
CA PRO A 80 -0.66 19.53 24.90
C PRO A 80 -0.95 19.12 26.35
N LYS A 81 -0.46 17.95 26.75
CA LYS A 81 -0.46 17.53 28.17
C LYS A 81 0.57 18.28 29.00
N SER A 82 1.69 18.61 28.38
CA SER A 82 2.72 19.50 28.93
C SER A 82 3.48 20.14 27.77
N PHE A 83 3.91 21.39 27.97
CA PHE A 83 4.67 22.12 26.98
C PHE A 83 5.63 23.11 27.61
N LEU A 84 6.63 23.54 26.86
CA LEU A 84 7.57 24.58 27.25
C LEU A 84 7.87 25.49 26.05
N ILE A 85 7.84 26.80 26.30
CA ILE A 85 8.23 27.84 25.35
C ILE A 85 9.31 28.67 26.05
N GLU A 86 10.52 28.69 25.50
CA GLU A 86 11.65 29.41 26.08
C GLU A 86 12.48 30.14 25.02
N HIS A 87 13.39 31.00 25.45
CA HIS A 87 14.30 31.71 24.58
C HIS A 87 15.48 30.83 24.19
N LEU A 88 15.88 30.86 22.92
CA LEU A 88 17.10 30.17 22.46
C LEU A 88 18.32 31.03 22.77
N LEU A 89 19.26 30.51 23.56
CA LEU A 89 20.49 31.23 23.87
C LEU A 89 21.41 31.35 22.63
N GLU A 90 22.10 32.48 22.52
CA GLU A 90 23.03 32.74 21.43
C GLU A 90 24.16 31.69 21.41
N GLY A 91 24.37 31.06 20.25
CA GLY A 91 25.40 30.02 20.05
C GLY A 91 24.93 28.59 20.27
N GLU A 92 23.69 28.34 20.74
CA GLU A 92 23.17 26.99 20.93
C GLU A 92 22.50 26.41 19.67
N HIS A 93 22.72 25.11 19.42
CA HIS A 93 22.03 24.40 18.33
C HIS A 93 20.66 23.89 18.80
N GLY A 94 19.62 24.71 18.62
CA GLY A 94 18.28 24.49 19.19
C GLY A 94 17.58 23.17 18.85
N CYS A 95 17.99 22.40 17.84
CA CYS A 95 17.36 21.10 17.55
C CYS A 95 17.52 20.09 18.70
N ASN A 96 18.76 19.89 19.18
CA ASN A 96 19.05 18.90 20.22
C ASN A 96 18.46 19.34 21.57
N VAL A 97 18.62 20.62 21.91
CA VAL A 97 18.04 21.20 23.13
C VAL A 97 16.53 21.01 23.16
N SER A 98 15.84 21.31 22.05
CA SER A 98 14.39 21.16 21.97
C SER A 98 13.94 19.71 22.13
N LEU A 99 14.69 18.74 21.59
CA LEU A 99 14.43 17.31 21.78
C LEU A 99 14.62 16.86 23.23
N ASP A 100 15.71 17.29 23.87
CA ASP A 100 15.97 16.95 25.27
C ASP A 100 14.89 17.56 26.19
N LYS A 101 14.46 18.79 25.92
CA LYS A 101 13.41 19.48 26.67
C LYS A 101 12.04 18.82 26.50
N VAL A 102 11.63 18.47 25.28
CA VAL A 102 10.34 17.78 25.06
C VAL A 102 10.32 16.39 25.70
N ASN A 103 11.45 15.68 25.69
CA ASN A 103 11.59 14.41 26.40
C ASN A 103 11.43 14.60 27.92
N ALA A 104 12.12 15.57 28.51
CA ALA A 104 12.07 15.84 29.94
C ALA A 104 10.66 16.19 30.43
N ILE A 105 9.92 17.03 29.71
CA ILE A 105 8.53 17.38 30.08
C ILE A 105 7.58 16.19 29.97
N ARG A 106 7.73 15.35 28.93
CA ARG A 106 6.94 14.13 28.75
C ARG A 106 7.24 13.13 29.88
N GLU A 107 8.50 12.94 30.25
CA GLU A 107 8.91 12.02 31.33
C GLU A 107 8.39 12.46 32.67
N LYS A 108 8.48 13.77 32.96
CA LYS A 108 7.90 14.37 34.15
C LYS A 108 6.40 14.07 34.21
N TYR A 109 5.65 14.37 33.14
CA TYR A 109 4.22 14.10 33.06
C TYR A 109 3.89 12.61 33.22
N SER A 110 4.65 11.74 32.53
CA SER A 110 4.52 10.28 32.60
C SER A 110 4.69 9.77 34.04
N LYS A 111 5.71 10.27 34.76
CA LYS A 111 5.96 9.90 36.16
C LYS A 111 4.88 10.40 37.11
N GLU A 112 4.49 11.66 36.98
CA GLU A 112 3.48 12.30 37.85
C GLU A 112 2.10 11.64 37.71
N ASN A 113 1.74 11.24 36.49
CA ASN A 113 0.43 10.65 36.18
C ASN A 113 0.46 9.12 36.15
N LYS A 114 1.60 8.48 36.42
CA LYS A 114 1.79 7.02 36.35
C LYS A 114 1.39 6.43 34.98
N ILE A 115 1.72 7.14 33.91
CA ILE A 115 1.42 6.75 32.53
C ILE A 115 2.65 6.09 31.91
N HIS A 116 2.46 4.91 31.33
CA HIS A 116 3.45 4.28 30.45
C HIS A 116 3.05 4.50 28.98
N TYR A 117 3.99 5.00 28.17
CA TYR A 117 3.83 5.14 26.72
C TYR A 117 4.54 3.99 26.03
N GLU A 118 3.83 3.23 25.19
CA GLU A 118 4.42 2.11 24.43
C GLU A 118 5.39 2.64 23.37
N TYR A 119 4.99 3.72 22.72
CA TYR A 119 5.78 4.39 21.70
C TYR A 119 5.80 5.90 21.90
N ILE A 120 6.90 6.50 21.45
CA ILE A 120 7.08 7.95 21.39
C ILE A 120 7.34 8.30 19.93
N LEU A 121 6.48 9.13 19.35
CA LEU A 121 6.58 9.66 18.00
C LEU A 121 7.19 11.06 18.06
N TYR A 122 8.23 11.30 17.28
CA TYR A 122 8.90 12.60 17.18
C TYR A 122 8.66 13.20 15.81
N THR A 123 8.22 14.45 15.76
CA THR A 123 8.10 15.23 14.53
C THR A 123 8.16 16.72 14.85
N ARG A 124 8.00 17.58 13.85
CA ARG A 124 8.03 19.03 13.99
C ARG A 124 6.71 19.62 13.56
N MET A 125 6.38 20.78 14.12
CA MET A 125 5.17 21.53 13.76
C MET A 125 5.21 22.02 12.31
N ASP A 126 6.40 22.17 11.71
CA ASP A 126 6.57 22.62 10.33
C ASP A 126 6.61 21.48 9.29
N VAL A 127 6.18 20.28 9.66
CA VAL A 127 6.06 19.13 8.75
C VAL A 127 4.63 19.01 8.24
N MET A 128 4.47 19.07 6.92
CA MET A 128 3.21 18.82 6.23
C MET A 128 3.07 17.33 5.93
N PHE A 129 2.11 16.67 6.56
CA PHE A 129 1.75 15.27 6.25
C PHE A 129 0.76 15.23 5.08
N LEU A 130 0.98 14.36 4.10
CA LEU A 130 0.10 14.18 2.94
C LEU A 130 -0.59 12.80 2.94
N TYR A 131 -0.08 11.86 3.73
CA TYR A 131 -0.56 10.48 3.84
C TYR A 131 -0.62 10.07 5.30
N SER A 132 -1.49 9.09 5.61
CA SER A 132 -1.63 8.55 6.96
C SER A 132 -0.30 7.97 7.47
N PHE A 133 0.11 8.39 8.66
CA PHE A 133 1.23 7.82 9.40
C PHE A 133 0.69 6.98 10.55
N LYS A 134 0.64 5.65 10.37
CA LYS A 134 0.13 4.70 11.38
C LYS A 134 1.27 3.84 11.91
N ILE A 135 1.52 3.89 13.22
CA ILE A 135 2.59 3.09 13.84
C ILE A 135 2.33 1.59 13.68
N ASN A 136 1.07 1.16 13.89
CA ASN A 136 0.70 -0.25 13.79
C ASN A 136 0.92 -0.82 12.39
N LEU A 137 0.81 -0.01 11.33
CA LEU A 137 1.06 -0.46 9.96
C LEU A 137 2.49 -1.00 9.80
N PHE A 138 3.48 -0.31 10.37
CA PHE A 138 4.88 -0.73 10.31
C PHE A 138 5.17 -1.91 11.24
N LEU A 139 4.56 -1.94 12.43
CA LEU A 139 4.75 -3.04 13.39
C LEU A 139 4.13 -4.36 12.88
N GLN A 140 3.00 -4.30 12.17
CA GLN A 140 2.35 -5.47 11.59
C GLN A 140 3.18 -6.15 10.51
N SER A 141 4.18 -5.48 9.92
CA SER A 141 5.11 -6.10 8.98
C SER A 141 5.82 -7.31 9.59
N TYR A 142 6.12 -7.29 10.89
CA TYR A 142 6.77 -8.39 11.60
C TYR A 142 5.90 -9.64 11.78
N ASN A 143 4.60 -9.59 11.45
CA ASN A 143 3.76 -10.78 11.39
C ASN A 143 4.16 -11.72 10.23
N HIS A 144 4.91 -11.21 9.24
CA HIS A 144 5.39 -12.01 8.12
C HIS A 144 6.43 -13.03 8.58
N VAL A 145 6.32 -14.27 8.11
CA VAL A 145 7.15 -15.42 8.54
C VAL A 145 8.66 -15.16 8.44
N GLU A 146 9.09 -14.41 7.42
CA GLU A 146 10.51 -14.07 7.22
C GLU A 146 11.07 -13.06 8.23
N LEU A 147 10.19 -12.24 8.83
CA LEU A 147 10.58 -11.18 9.76
C LEU A 147 10.41 -11.59 11.23
N GLN A 148 9.74 -12.70 11.51
CA GLN A 148 9.44 -13.15 12.88
C GLN A 148 10.69 -13.24 13.77
N ASN A 149 11.81 -13.73 13.23
CA ASN A 149 13.07 -13.90 13.97
C ASN A 149 13.78 -12.59 14.33
N ILE A 150 13.45 -11.49 13.64
CA ILE A 150 14.03 -10.15 13.84
C ILE A 150 12.98 -9.16 14.38
N THR A 151 11.83 -9.67 14.83
CA THR A 151 10.80 -8.86 15.50
C THR A 151 11.41 -8.14 16.71
N PRO A 152 11.21 -6.82 16.85
CA PRO A 152 11.69 -6.08 18.00
C PRO A 152 11.14 -6.66 19.30
N LYS A 153 12.03 -6.90 20.27
CA LYS A 153 11.64 -7.42 21.59
C LYS A 153 11.50 -6.28 22.60
N ASP A 154 10.71 -6.51 23.64
CA ASP A 154 10.43 -5.50 24.67
C ASP A 154 11.68 -5.00 25.41
N ASN A 155 12.73 -5.83 25.49
CA ASN A 155 14.00 -5.50 26.14
C ASN A 155 15.03 -4.85 25.21
N GLU A 156 14.68 -4.63 23.95
CA GLU A 156 15.56 -4.02 22.95
C GLU A 156 15.11 -2.57 22.68
N LYS A 157 16.06 -1.67 22.46
CA LYS A 157 15.76 -0.32 21.98
C LYS A 157 15.67 -0.33 20.47
N PHE A 158 14.59 0.22 19.94
CA PHE A 158 14.41 0.37 18.50
C PHE A 158 13.84 1.74 18.17
N LEU A 159 14.26 2.25 17.01
CA LEU A 159 13.68 3.43 16.41
C LEU A 159 13.36 3.16 14.95
N PHE A 160 12.16 3.55 14.55
CA PHE A 160 11.64 3.45 13.19
C PHE A 160 11.65 4.84 12.58
N VAL A 161 12.40 5.00 11.48
CA VAL A 161 12.77 6.31 10.96
C VAL A 161 12.30 6.50 9.53
N ALA A 162 11.54 7.59 9.32
CA ALA A 162 11.24 8.06 7.98
C ALA A 162 12.55 8.45 7.29
N ASN A 163 12.64 8.28 5.97
CA ASN A 163 13.93 8.45 5.31
C ASN A 163 13.80 9.07 3.94
N ASN A 164 14.94 9.49 3.42
CA ASN A 164 15.05 9.90 2.03
C ASN A 164 16.29 9.26 1.39
N ALA A 165 16.25 7.93 1.31
CA ALA A 165 17.30 7.15 0.67
C ALA A 165 17.60 7.68 -0.74
N PHE A 166 18.88 7.83 -1.05
CA PHE A 166 19.41 8.27 -2.35
C PHE A 166 19.15 9.71 -2.78
N THR A 167 18.46 10.53 -1.97
CA THR A 167 18.21 11.93 -2.36
C THR A 167 19.39 12.85 -2.12
N ARG A 168 20.06 12.75 -0.96
CA ARG A 168 21.22 13.58 -0.62
C ARG A 168 22.55 12.87 -0.83
N PHE A 169 22.56 11.55 -0.66
CA PHE A 169 23.77 10.73 -0.69
C PHE A 169 23.58 9.56 -1.63
N LYS A 170 24.65 9.12 -2.31
CA LYS A 170 24.62 7.92 -3.18
C LYS A 170 24.65 6.60 -2.42
N ILE A 171 24.68 6.66 -1.09
CA ILE A 171 24.74 5.50 -0.20
C ILE A 171 23.51 5.46 0.69
N LEU A 172 23.09 4.25 1.03
CA LEU A 172 22.14 3.98 2.10
C LEU A 172 22.93 3.35 3.25
N ASP A 173 23.28 4.15 4.24
CA ASP A 173 23.98 3.69 5.44
C ASP A 173 23.00 3.68 6.61
N PRO A 174 22.70 2.49 7.19
CA PRO A 174 21.76 2.41 8.30
C PRO A 174 22.12 3.24 9.53
N ARG A 175 23.41 3.56 9.70
CA ARG A 175 23.93 4.39 10.80
C ARG A 175 23.62 5.87 10.63
N TYR A 176 23.24 6.28 9.41
CA TYR A 176 22.90 7.67 9.11
C TYR A 176 21.59 7.73 8.31
N PRO A 177 20.43 7.68 8.99
CA PRO A 177 19.15 7.86 8.34
C PRO A 177 19.01 9.29 7.80
N ASN A 178 19.19 9.44 6.49
CA ASN A 178 19.13 10.72 5.80
C ASN A 178 17.74 11.37 5.98
N GLU A 179 17.73 12.60 6.51
CA GLU A 179 16.51 13.34 6.91
C GLU A 179 15.62 12.60 7.93
N GLY A 180 16.19 11.60 8.63
CA GLY A 180 15.48 10.85 9.66
C GLY A 180 15.14 11.67 10.90
N ASP A 181 15.85 12.76 11.11
CA ASP A 181 15.60 13.76 12.14
C ASP A 181 14.41 14.68 11.81
N LEU A 182 13.44 14.24 11.01
CA LEU A 182 12.19 14.95 10.77
C LEU A 182 10.97 14.17 11.29
N LEU A 183 11.04 12.85 11.25
CA LEU A 183 9.95 11.96 11.64
C LEU A 183 10.48 10.57 12.00
N TRP A 184 10.29 10.16 13.25
CA TRP A 184 10.61 8.80 13.70
C TRP A 184 9.78 8.45 14.93
N PHE A 185 9.64 7.16 15.23
CA PHE A 185 9.09 6.71 16.52
C PHE A 185 9.98 5.64 17.16
N SER A 186 9.94 5.55 18.48
CA SER A 186 10.75 4.62 19.26
C SER A 186 10.02 4.11 20.49
N ASN A 187 10.49 3.01 21.07
CA ASN A 187 10.01 2.50 22.37
C ASN A 187 10.78 3.09 23.57
N PHE A 188 11.68 4.02 23.33
CA PHE A 188 12.48 4.70 24.34
C PHE A 188 12.62 6.18 23.99
N SER A 189 13.08 6.97 24.96
CA SER A 189 13.33 8.40 24.81
C SER A 189 14.54 8.64 23.92
N SER A 190 14.26 8.94 22.65
CA SER A 190 15.28 9.05 21.61
C SER A 190 15.79 10.48 21.49
N LYS A 191 17.09 10.60 21.24
CA LYS A 191 17.77 11.74 20.60
C LYS A 191 17.49 11.70 19.09
N ARG A 192 18.20 12.53 18.32
CA ARG A 192 18.15 12.46 16.85
C ARG A 192 18.62 11.08 16.37
N PRO A 193 17.96 10.48 15.37
CA PRO A 193 18.28 9.11 14.94
C PRO A 193 19.75 8.82 14.61
N HIS A 194 20.48 9.77 14.02
CA HIS A 194 21.92 9.59 13.68
C HIS A 194 22.87 9.81 14.87
N LEU A 195 22.36 10.22 16.03
CA LEU A 195 23.13 10.32 17.28
C LEU A 195 22.86 9.13 18.22
N GLU A 196 21.95 8.23 17.83
CA GLU A 196 21.64 7.03 18.59
C GLU A 196 22.60 5.90 18.19
N ASN A 197 23.44 5.50 19.15
CA ASN A 197 24.47 4.48 18.94
C ASN A 197 24.12 3.13 19.60
N ASP A 198 23.06 3.08 20.41
CA ASP A 198 22.67 1.93 21.23
C ASP A 198 21.20 1.55 20.97
N CYS A 199 20.84 1.40 19.70
CA CYS A 199 19.51 0.97 19.29
C CYS A 199 19.50 0.34 17.90
N ASN A 200 18.45 -0.40 17.60
CA ASN A 200 18.16 -0.89 16.25
C ASN A 200 17.44 0.20 15.45
N ILE A 201 18.08 0.67 14.37
CA ILE A 201 17.49 1.64 13.44
C ILE A 201 16.78 0.88 12.32
N VAL A 202 15.47 1.12 12.17
CA VAL A 202 14.63 0.51 11.15
C VAL A 202 14.10 1.58 10.20
N PHE A 203 14.41 1.46 8.91
CA PHE A 203 13.90 2.36 7.89
C PHE A 203 12.47 1.95 7.54
N ILE A 204 11.53 2.88 7.63
CA ILE A 204 10.13 2.64 7.23
C ILE A 204 9.88 3.13 5.82
N ASP A 205 8.91 2.52 5.13
CA ASP A 205 8.38 3.02 3.86
C ASP A 205 7.49 4.25 4.09
N TYR A 206 8.10 5.30 4.62
CA TYR A 206 7.52 6.61 4.80
C TYR A 206 8.58 7.64 4.48
N ARG A 207 8.61 8.05 3.21
CA ARG A 207 9.64 8.92 2.66
C ARG A 207 9.37 10.42 2.83
N ILE A 208 10.39 11.16 3.27
CA ILE A 208 10.42 12.62 3.23
C ILE A 208 10.40 13.07 1.76
N HIS A 209 9.67 14.15 1.45
CA HIS A 209 9.36 14.68 0.11
C HIS A 209 8.43 13.81 -0.77
N ASN A 210 7.93 12.70 -0.24
CA ASN A 210 6.87 11.91 -0.87
C ASN A 210 5.61 11.90 0.00
N HIS A 211 5.75 11.45 1.25
CA HIS A 211 4.62 11.29 2.17
C HIS A 211 4.44 12.47 3.13
N CYS A 212 5.53 13.16 3.44
CA CYS A 212 5.51 14.45 4.13
C CYS A 212 6.63 15.34 3.60
N TYR A 213 6.54 16.65 3.84
CA TYR A 213 7.61 17.58 3.49
C TYR A 213 7.74 18.67 4.54
N ILE A 214 8.91 19.31 4.58
CA ILE A 214 9.10 20.48 5.46
C ILE A 214 8.43 21.69 4.80
N SER A 215 7.39 22.20 5.45
CA SER A 215 6.68 23.41 5.06
C SER A 215 7.51 24.63 5.46
N ARG A 216 8.32 25.16 4.54
CA ARG A 216 9.10 26.41 4.75
C ARG A 216 8.43 27.56 4.00
N ALA A 217 8.36 28.75 4.59
CA ALA A 217 7.76 29.94 3.98
C ALA A 217 8.19 30.18 2.50
N ASN A 218 9.45 29.92 2.18
CA ASN A 218 10.00 30.15 0.85
C ASN A 218 9.63 29.06 -0.20
N ILE A 219 9.12 27.91 0.22
CA ILE A 219 8.73 26.79 -0.66
C ILE A 219 7.23 26.88 -1.02
N LEU A 220 6.50 27.84 -0.43
CA LEU A 220 5.04 27.87 -0.40
C LEU A 220 4.52 29.16 -1.05
N SER A 221 4.38 29.18 -2.37
CA SER A 221 3.18 29.83 -2.88
C SER A 221 2.02 28.86 -2.62
N GLU A 222 0.87 29.34 -2.13
CA GLU A 222 -0.34 28.51 -1.97
C GLU A 222 -0.62 27.70 -3.24
N GLU A 223 -0.35 28.31 -4.39
CA GLU A 223 -0.43 27.72 -5.73
C GLU A 223 0.34 26.41 -5.89
N ASN A 224 1.55 26.27 -5.31
CA ASN A 224 2.34 25.05 -5.41
C ASN A 224 1.81 23.90 -4.54
N ILE A 225 1.18 24.20 -3.40
CA ILE A 225 0.51 23.19 -2.57
C ILE A 225 -0.76 22.72 -3.27
N TRP A 226 -1.62 23.65 -3.69
CA TRP A 226 -2.89 23.33 -4.33
C TRP A 226 -2.70 22.57 -5.64
N ARG A 227 -1.67 22.91 -6.43
CA ARG A 227 -1.30 22.16 -7.62
C ARG A 227 -0.90 20.71 -7.32
N ARG A 228 -0.10 20.47 -6.28
CA ARG A 228 0.28 19.10 -5.87
C ARG A 228 -0.93 18.32 -5.33
N ILE A 229 -1.80 18.97 -4.55
CA ILE A 229 -3.03 18.36 -4.06
C ILE A 229 -3.95 17.98 -5.22
N ASP A 230 -4.12 18.86 -6.21
CA ASP A 230 -4.92 18.61 -7.42
C ASP A 230 -4.34 17.47 -8.28
N GLU A 231 -3.02 17.48 -8.51
CA GLU A 231 -2.32 16.38 -9.20
C GLU A 231 -2.53 15.03 -8.47
N GLN A 232 -2.47 15.03 -7.14
CA GLN A 232 -2.72 13.84 -6.33
C GLN A 232 -4.20 13.39 -6.38
N GLN A 233 -5.15 14.33 -6.31
CA GLN A 233 -6.58 14.02 -6.42
C GLN A 233 -6.91 13.40 -7.77
N LYS A 234 -6.37 13.93 -8.86
CA LYS A 234 -6.49 13.37 -10.20
C LYS A 234 -5.91 11.95 -10.28
N HIS A 235 -4.77 11.72 -9.64
CA HIS A 235 -4.18 10.38 -9.57
C HIS A 235 -5.06 9.39 -8.79
N ILE A 236 -5.61 9.81 -7.64
CA ILE A 236 -6.53 9.00 -6.85
C ILE A 236 -7.79 8.65 -7.64
N GLU A 237 -8.38 9.62 -8.35
CA GLU A 237 -9.56 9.40 -9.19
C GLU A 237 -9.28 8.41 -10.33
N TYR A 238 -8.11 8.53 -10.96
CA TYR A 238 -7.64 7.56 -11.95
C TYR A 238 -7.49 6.16 -11.35
N CYS A 239 -6.86 6.02 -10.18
CA CYS A 239 -6.71 4.74 -9.48
C CYS A 239 -8.07 4.13 -9.11
N ASN A 240 -9.01 4.93 -8.60
CA ASN A 240 -10.37 4.48 -8.28
C ASN A 240 -11.11 3.99 -9.53
N THR A 241 -10.92 4.66 -10.66
CA THR A 241 -11.47 4.24 -11.96
C THR A 241 -10.90 2.90 -12.40
N LEU A 242 -9.59 2.68 -12.23
CA LEU A 242 -8.94 1.39 -12.52
C LEU A 242 -9.44 0.28 -11.59
N LEU A 243 -9.59 0.56 -10.29
CA LEU A 243 -10.12 -0.39 -9.31
C LEU A 243 -11.53 -0.82 -9.68
N ARG A 244 -12.43 0.14 -9.97
CA ARG A 244 -13.80 -0.16 -10.39
C ARG A 244 -13.86 -1.02 -11.66
N LYS A 245 -12.96 -0.79 -12.62
CA LYS A 245 -12.85 -1.64 -13.83
C LYS A 245 -12.41 -3.07 -13.46
N LYS A 246 -11.45 -3.23 -12.55
CA LYS A 246 -11.02 -4.55 -12.06
C LYS A 246 -12.14 -5.27 -11.31
N ASP A 247 -12.90 -4.58 -10.49
CA ASP A 247 -14.04 -5.15 -9.76
C ASP A 247 -15.15 -5.60 -10.72
N LEU A 248 -15.42 -4.83 -11.78
CA LEU A 248 -16.37 -5.22 -12.81
C LEU A 248 -15.90 -6.46 -13.57
N LEU A 249 -14.60 -6.55 -13.90
CA LEU A 249 -14.01 -7.73 -14.53
C LEU A 249 -14.11 -8.96 -13.63
N LEU A 250 -13.77 -8.81 -12.34
CA LEU A 250 -13.79 -9.89 -11.36
C LEU A 250 -15.22 -10.38 -11.11
N SER A 251 -16.18 -9.46 -10.95
CA SER A 251 -17.60 -9.82 -10.78
C SER A 251 -18.16 -10.52 -12.02
N PHE A 252 -17.81 -10.06 -13.23
CA PHE A 252 -18.17 -10.75 -14.47
C PHE A 252 -17.59 -12.17 -14.52
N GLN A 253 -16.29 -12.33 -14.24
CA GLN A 253 -15.62 -13.64 -14.24
C GLN A 253 -16.17 -14.58 -13.17
N THR A 254 -16.49 -14.06 -11.98
CA THR A 254 -17.09 -14.85 -10.89
C THR A 254 -18.48 -15.34 -11.26
N LYS A 255 -19.26 -14.50 -11.95
CA LYS A 255 -20.63 -14.84 -12.35
C LYS A 255 -20.69 -15.78 -13.56
N TYR A 256 -19.87 -15.54 -14.59
CA TYR A 256 -20.00 -16.20 -15.89
C TYR A 256 -18.80 -17.05 -16.31
N GLY A 257 -17.72 -17.07 -15.52
CA GLY A 257 -16.46 -17.72 -15.86
C GLY A 257 -15.64 -16.96 -16.91
N THR A 258 -14.74 -17.67 -17.60
CA THR A 258 -13.85 -17.12 -18.63
C THR A 258 -14.17 -17.70 -20.01
N ALA A 259 -13.85 -16.96 -21.08
CA ALA A 259 -13.95 -17.46 -22.45
C ALA A 259 -13.05 -18.68 -22.66
N LYS A 260 -11.87 -18.69 -22.03
CA LYS A 260 -10.98 -19.85 -22.01
C LYS A 260 -11.70 -21.12 -21.54
N THR A 261 -12.34 -21.09 -20.37
CA THR A 261 -13.07 -22.24 -19.83
C THR A 261 -14.23 -22.64 -20.74
N ARG A 262 -14.93 -21.67 -21.34
CA ARG A 262 -16.00 -21.96 -22.30
C ARG A 262 -15.51 -22.66 -23.56
N ILE A 263 -14.39 -22.23 -24.14
CA ILE A 263 -13.80 -22.88 -25.31
C ILE A 263 -13.27 -24.27 -24.96
N GLN A 264 -12.63 -24.44 -23.81
CA GLN A 264 -12.18 -25.76 -23.33
C GLN A 264 -13.33 -26.73 -23.05
N ASN A 265 -14.50 -26.20 -22.68
CA ASN A 265 -15.71 -27.00 -22.51
C ASN A 265 -16.43 -27.37 -23.81
N GLN A 266 -16.00 -26.87 -24.97
CA GLN A 266 -16.55 -27.28 -26.26
C GLN A 266 -16.20 -28.74 -26.56
N LEU A 267 -17.14 -29.45 -27.20
CA LEU A 267 -16.97 -30.87 -27.51
C LEU A 267 -15.69 -31.17 -28.28
N SER A 268 -15.35 -30.34 -29.27
CA SER A 268 -14.10 -30.48 -30.05
C SER A 268 -12.87 -30.46 -29.14
N TYR A 269 -12.79 -29.50 -28.21
CA TYR A 269 -11.65 -29.41 -27.31
C TYR A 269 -11.58 -30.63 -26.37
N LYS A 270 -12.71 -31.01 -25.75
CA LYS A 270 -12.80 -32.18 -24.86
C LYS A 270 -12.37 -33.47 -25.56
N LEU A 271 -12.83 -33.69 -26.80
CA LEU A 271 -12.50 -34.89 -27.58
C LEU A 271 -11.02 -34.94 -27.96
N GLY A 272 -10.48 -33.87 -28.57
CA GLY A 272 -9.08 -33.91 -28.97
C GLY A 272 -8.11 -33.88 -27.80
N GLN A 273 -8.48 -33.28 -26.66
CA GLN A 273 -7.71 -33.42 -25.41
C GLN A 273 -7.68 -34.88 -24.94
N ALA A 274 -8.82 -35.58 -24.96
CA ALA A 274 -8.88 -36.99 -24.63
C ALA A 274 -8.07 -37.85 -25.60
N MET A 275 -8.08 -37.55 -26.90
CA MET A 275 -7.25 -38.25 -27.89
C MET A 275 -5.76 -38.10 -27.59
N ILE A 276 -5.29 -36.88 -27.31
CA ILE A 276 -3.88 -36.60 -26.97
C ILE A 276 -3.44 -37.30 -25.68
N LEU A 277 -4.31 -37.36 -24.67
CA LEU A 277 -3.98 -38.00 -23.40
C LEU A 277 -3.92 -39.54 -23.55
N ASN A 278 -4.91 -40.12 -24.24
CA ASN A 278 -5.00 -41.56 -24.41
C ASN A 278 -3.97 -42.12 -25.42
N SER A 279 -3.49 -41.31 -26.38
CA SER A 279 -2.50 -41.75 -27.36
C SER A 279 -1.09 -42.00 -26.79
N LYS A 280 -0.84 -41.65 -25.53
CA LYS A 280 0.46 -41.81 -24.87
C LYS A 280 0.76 -43.23 -24.37
N SER A 281 -0.21 -44.15 -24.45
CA SER A 281 0.00 -45.54 -24.03
C SER A 281 -0.81 -46.51 -24.89
N ILE A 282 -0.32 -47.75 -25.02
CA ILE A 282 -0.98 -48.81 -25.79
C ILE A 282 -2.38 -49.10 -25.21
N LEU A 283 -2.49 -49.19 -23.89
CA LEU A 283 -3.77 -49.40 -23.21
C LEU A 283 -4.71 -48.21 -23.40
N GLY A 284 -4.19 -46.98 -23.32
CA GLY A 284 -4.93 -45.75 -23.59
C GLY A 284 -5.52 -45.73 -25.01
N TYR A 285 -4.76 -46.18 -26.00
CA TYR A 285 -5.24 -46.28 -27.39
C TYR A 285 -6.40 -47.29 -27.51
N LEU A 286 -6.33 -48.45 -26.85
CA LEU A 286 -7.39 -49.46 -26.86
C LEU A 286 -8.70 -48.97 -26.22
N ILE A 287 -8.62 -48.22 -25.12
CA ILE A 287 -9.82 -47.68 -24.43
C ILE A 287 -10.33 -46.37 -25.01
N MET A 288 -9.57 -45.73 -25.92
CA MET A 288 -9.89 -44.42 -26.50
C MET A 288 -11.30 -44.35 -27.11
N PRO A 289 -11.78 -45.33 -27.89
CA PRO A 289 -13.14 -45.27 -28.45
C PRO A 289 -14.23 -45.17 -27.37
N MET A 290 -14.07 -45.92 -26.27
CA MET A 290 -15.01 -45.88 -25.15
C MET A 290 -14.95 -44.55 -24.40
N ALA A 291 -13.74 -44.02 -24.18
CA ALA A 291 -13.55 -42.71 -23.55
C ALA A 291 -14.20 -41.57 -24.37
N LEU A 292 -14.02 -41.58 -25.70
CA LEU A 292 -14.61 -40.58 -26.59
C LEU A 292 -16.15 -40.70 -26.62
N LEU A 293 -16.69 -41.92 -26.66
CA LEU A 293 -18.13 -42.15 -26.58
C LEU A 293 -18.71 -41.61 -25.26
N SER A 294 -18.06 -41.91 -24.13
CA SER A 294 -18.45 -41.40 -22.82
C SER A 294 -18.47 -39.87 -22.79
N ILE A 295 -17.46 -39.20 -23.35
CA ILE A 295 -17.39 -37.73 -23.41
C ILE A 295 -18.56 -37.17 -24.24
N MET A 296 -18.88 -37.77 -25.38
CA MET A 296 -20.01 -37.33 -26.22
C MET A 296 -21.36 -37.45 -25.48
N ILE A 297 -21.58 -38.57 -24.77
CA ILE A 297 -22.80 -38.80 -24.00
C ILE A 297 -22.90 -37.77 -22.86
N SER A 298 -21.85 -37.62 -22.06
CA SER A 298 -21.81 -36.67 -20.95
C SER A 298 -22.01 -35.24 -21.42
N HIS A 299 -21.37 -34.84 -22.52
CA HIS A 299 -21.53 -33.49 -23.07
C HIS A 299 -22.97 -33.22 -23.54
N LYS A 300 -23.63 -34.21 -24.17
CA LYS A 300 -25.04 -34.09 -24.58
C LYS A 300 -25.95 -33.94 -23.36
N GLN A 301 -25.66 -34.65 -22.27
CA GLN A 301 -26.41 -34.52 -21.02
C GLN A 301 -26.17 -33.15 -20.35
N GLU A 302 -24.92 -32.67 -20.31
CA GLU A 302 -24.57 -31.32 -19.83
C GLU A 302 -25.37 -30.23 -20.56
N GLN A 303 -25.45 -30.33 -21.89
CA GLN A 303 -26.22 -29.38 -22.70
C GLN A 303 -27.71 -29.41 -22.36
N LYS A 304 -28.33 -30.60 -22.21
CA LYS A 304 -29.74 -30.71 -21.79
C LYS A 304 -29.96 -30.10 -20.41
N ASN A 305 -29.11 -30.43 -19.44
CA ASN A 305 -29.21 -29.90 -18.08
C ASN A 305 -29.10 -28.37 -18.06
N TYR A 306 -28.22 -27.79 -18.88
CA TYR A 306 -28.09 -26.35 -19.01
C TYR A 306 -29.37 -25.72 -19.60
N GLN A 307 -29.96 -26.31 -20.65
CA GLN A 307 -31.21 -25.82 -21.23
C GLN A 307 -32.37 -25.83 -20.22
N GLU A 308 -32.46 -26.87 -19.38
CA GLU A 308 -33.47 -26.92 -18.31
C GLU A 308 -33.20 -25.89 -17.21
N LYS A 309 -31.94 -25.61 -16.87
CA LYS A 309 -31.58 -24.56 -15.91
C LYS A 309 -31.99 -23.17 -16.39
N ILE A 310 -31.71 -22.82 -17.65
CA ILE A 310 -32.07 -21.50 -18.19
C ILE A 310 -33.59 -21.33 -18.40
N LYS A 311 -34.34 -22.43 -18.60
CA LYS A 311 -35.81 -22.38 -18.62
C LYS A 311 -36.39 -22.04 -17.25
N LYS A 312 -35.79 -22.57 -16.18
CA LYS A 312 -36.20 -22.30 -14.80
C LYS A 312 -35.78 -20.91 -14.33
N ASP A 313 -34.59 -20.48 -14.72
CA ASP A 313 -34.05 -19.16 -14.40
C ASP A 313 -33.32 -18.56 -15.62
N PRO A 314 -33.99 -17.66 -16.37
CA PRO A 314 -33.40 -17.00 -17.53
C PRO A 314 -32.12 -16.19 -17.23
N SER A 315 -31.89 -15.78 -15.97
CA SER A 315 -30.72 -15.00 -15.57
C SER A 315 -29.41 -15.81 -15.60
N LEU A 316 -29.50 -17.15 -15.61
CA LEU A 316 -28.36 -18.06 -15.73
C LEU A 316 -27.84 -18.20 -17.17
N LYS A 317 -28.49 -17.56 -18.14
CA LYS A 317 -28.07 -17.60 -19.53
C LYS A 317 -26.68 -16.98 -19.67
N LEU A 318 -25.73 -17.76 -20.15
CA LEU A 318 -24.38 -17.30 -20.43
C LEU A 318 -24.40 -16.25 -21.57
N PRO A 319 -23.63 -15.16 -21.45
CA PRO A 319 -23.51 -14.18 -22.53
C PRO A 319 -22.86 -14.78 -23.79
N PRO A 320 -22.99 -14.10 -24.95
CA PRO A 320 -22.18 -14.35 -26.14
C PRO A 320 -20.68 -14.51 -25.80
N LEU A 321 -19.94 -15.29 -26.60
CA LEU A 321 -18.54 -15.58 -26.29
C LEU A 321 -17.65 -14.33 -26.49
N GLU A 322 -18.07 -13.46 -27.40
CA GLU A 322 -17.45 -12.20 -27.79
C GLU A 322 -17.48 -11.16 -26.65
N ASP A 323 -18.47 -11.27 -25.76
CA ASP A 323 -18.67 -10.35 -24.63
C ASP A 323 -17.76 -10.67 -23.44
N TYR A 324 -17.01 -11.77 -23.49
CA TYR A 324 -16.11 -12.15 -22.41
C TYR A 324 -14.83 -11.31 -22.46
N PRO A 325 -14.35 -10.78 -21.32
CA PRO A 325 -13.16 -9.94 -21.31
C PRO A 325 -11.89 -10.59 -21.88
N ASP A 326 -11.73 -11.91 -21.71
CA ASP A 326 -10.59 -12.69 -22.20
C ASP A 326 -10.80 -13.28 -23.61
N TYR A 327 -11.85 -12.88 -24.33
CA TYR A 327 -12.24 -13.49 -25.61
C TYR A 327 -11.11 -13.53 -26.65
N GLN A 328 -10.43 -12.40 -26.87
CA GLN A 328 -9.36 -12.30 -27.87
C GLN A 328 -8.19 -13.25 -27.57
N GLU A 329 -7.86 -13.44 -26.30
CA GLU A 329 -6.83 -14.39 -25.88
C GLU A 329 -7.33 -15.83 -26.03
N ALA A 330 -8.55 -16.09 -25.57
CA ALA A 330 -9.17 -17.41 -25.61
C ALA A 330 -9.37 -17.92 -27.04
N LEU A 331 -9.57 -17.04 -28.03
CA LEU A 331 -9.67 -17.40 -29.45
C LEU A 331 -8.45 -18.18 -29.95
N LYS A 332 -7.26 -17.92 -29.41
CA LYS A 332 -6.03 -18.64 -29.76
C LYS A 332 -6.14 -20.14 -29.45
N LEU A 333 -6.95 -20.54 -28.47
CA LEU A 333 -7.19 -21.94 -28.12
C LEU A 333 -7.83 -22.74 -29.27
N LYS A 334 -8.55 -22.07 -30.17
CA LYS A 334 -9.10 -22.73 -31.37
C LYS A 334 -8.02 -23.18 -32.34
N ASN A 335 -6.81 -22.64 -32.25
CA ASN A 335 -5.67 -23.08 -33.03
C ASN A 335 -4.88 -24.23 -32.38
N HIS A 336 -5.20 -24.60 -31.14
CA HIS A 336 -4.49 -25.69 -30.45
C HIS A 336 -4.79 -27.04 -31.10
N LEU A 337 -3.81 -27.95 -31.01
CA LEU A 337 -3.93 -29.31 -31.51
C LEU A 337 -5.16 -30.02 -30.96
N SER A 338 -5.43 -29.91 -29.65
CA SER A 338 -6.62 -30.50 -29.01
C SER A 338 -7.92 -30.05 -29.67
N TYR A 339 -8.04 -28.75 -29.99
CA TYR A 339 -9.24 -28.23 -30.62
C TYR A 339 -9.38 -28.73 -32.06
N LYS A 340 -8.29 -28.65 -32.84
CA LYS A 340 -8.25 -29.10 -34.24
C LYS A 340 -8.52 -30.59 -34.41
N LEU A 341 -7.91 -31.43 -33.55
CA LEU A 341 -8.11 -32.88 -33.57
C LEU A 341 -9.56 -33.28 -33.31
N GLY A 342 -10.17 -32.73 -32.26
CA GLY A 342 -11.57 -33.06 -31.99
C GLY A 342 -12.53 -32.45 -33.01
N GLN A 343 -12.21 -31.31 -33.61
CA GLN A 343 -12.96 -30.81 -34.77
C GLN A 343 -12.87 -31.77 -35.96
N ALA A 344 -11.68 -32.28 -36.28
CA ALA A 344 -11.49 -33.25 -37.36
C ALA A 344 -12.29 -34.53 -37.09
N LEU A 345 -12.26 -35.06 -35.86
CA LEU A 345 -13.05 -36.23 -35.46
C LEU A 345 -14.56 -35.99 -35.63
N ILE A 346 -15.08 -34.85 -35.17
CA ILE A 346 -16.50 -34.49 -35.34
C ILE A 346 -16.86 -34.42 -36.83
N GLN A 347 -15.99 -33.84 -37.65
CA GLN A 347 -16.21 -33.72 -39.08
C GLN A 347 -16.24 -35.09 -39.78
N ALA A 348 -15.29 -35.98 -39.46
CA ALA A 348 -15.25 -37.35 -39.99
C ALA A 348 -16.51 -38.15 -39.63
N ASN A 349 -17.01 -38.02 -38.40
CA ASN A 349 -18.19 -38.74 -37.96
C ASN A 349 -19.47 -38.27 -38.70
N LYS A 350 -19.52 -36.99 -39.10
CA LYS A 350 -20.62 -36.47 -39.93
C LYS A 350 -20.58 -36.96 -41.37
N THR A 351 -19.42 -37.40 -41.88
CA THR A 351 -19.23 -37.87 -43.28
C THR A 351 -18.91 -39.37 -43.38
N TRP A 352 -19.22 -40.13 -42.32
CA TRP A 352 -18.97 -41.58 -42.20
C TRP A 352 -19.55 -42.39 -43.37
N TYR A 353 -20.71 -42.02 -43.89
CA TYR A 353 -21.38 -42.68 -45.01
C TYR A 353 -20.71 -42.45 -46.38
N GLY A 354 -19.61 -41.69 -46.45
CA GLY A 354 -18.85 -41.42 -47.68
C GLY A 354 -17.32 -41.59 -47.54
N GLY A 355 -16.84 -42.36 -46.56
CA GLY A 355 -15.40 -42.62 -46.39
C GLY A 355 -14.62 -41.55 -45.58
N GLY A 356 -15.32 -40.73 -44.78
CA GLY A 356 -14.74 -39.60 -44.04
C GLY A 356 -13.60 -39.92 -43.06
N ILE A 357 -13.52 -41.13 -42.52
CA ILE A 357 -12.45 -41.55 -41.59
C ILE A 357 -11.09 -41.62 -42.29
N SER A 358 -11.03 -42.15 -43.51
CA SER A 358 -9.80 -42.28 -44.30
C SER A 358 -9.20 -40.91 -44.68
N ASN A 359 -10.06 -39.91 -44.86
CA ASN A 359 -9.67 -38.56 -45.28
C ASN A 359 -9.18 -37.68 -44.09
N CYS A 360 -9.51 -38.04 -42.84
CA CYS A 360 -9.03 -37.33 -41.65
C CYS A 360 -7.55 -37.59 -41.33
N TYR A 361 -7.05 -38.80 -41.57
CA TYR A 361 -5.63 -39.12 -41.36
C TYR A 361 -4.71 -38.35 -42.33
N LEU A 362 -5.16 -38.07 -43.56
CA LEU A 362 -4.40 -37.32 -44.57
C LEU A 362 -4.28 -35.81 -44.27
N LYS A 363 -5.29 -35.19 -43.65
CA LYS A 363 -5.31 -33.74 -43.33
C LYS A 363 -4.57 -33.34 -42.07
N LEU A 364 -4.24 -34.30 -41.20
CA LEU A 364 -3.51 -34.05 -39.94
C LEU A 364 -2.00 -34.24 -40.08
N GLY A 365 -1.54 -34.84 -41.19
CA GLY A 365 -0.12 -35.08 -41.51
C GLY A 365 0.50 -34.08 -42.49
N SER A 366 -0.27 -33.07 -42.93
CA SER A 366 0.15 -31.93 -43.76
C SER A 366 0.02 -30.65 -42.95
#